data_AF-A0A8T3W5L9-F1
#
_entry.id   AF-A0A8T3W5L9-F1
#
_cell.length_a   1.000
_cell.length_b   1.000
_cell.length_c   1.000
_cell.angle_alpha   90.00
_cell.angle_beta   90.00
_cell.angle_gamma   90.00
#
_symmetry.space_group_name_H-M   'P 1'
#
loop_
_entity.id
_entity.type
_entity.pdbx_description
1 polymer ?
#
loop_
_entity_poly.entity_id
_entity_poly.type
_entity_poly.pdbx_seq_one_letter_code
_entity_poly.pdbx_strand_id
1 'polypeptide(L)'
;MKKSSNNLIPALMIALASLLPIKKAEAGITGSVEYIQSEHHENSYARASASYSLPLNVSGFTFSEFYKAEEGYYGITYLEKPVTGNLNARLRLQHDNDPLSQIVVGTSFNIPWVPKEAFAQVYYDALWFSPKGFRLKAFGEWNLSDRNGVTWNYGEVSIGKRFGPFTFSYNPSLNPQNGNKLIPELEHRVSAKVNF
;
A
#
# COMPACT_ATOMS: atom_id res chain seq x y z
N MET A 1 16.33 2.60 -31.05
CA MET A 1 15.59 2.52 -29.76
C MET A 1 15.27 3.93 -29.29
N LYS A 2 13.99 4.32 -29.30
CA LYS A 2 13.54 5.61 -28.75
C LYS A 2 13.52 5.49 -27.22
N LYS A 3 14.27 6.37 -26.53
CA LYS A 3 14.21 6.48 -25.06
C LYS A 3 12.84 7.05 -24.68
N SER A 4 12.01 6.28 -23.98
CA SER A 4 10.76 6.75 -23.38
C SER A 4 11.09 7.71 -22.23
N SER A 5 10.87 9.01 -22.44
CA SER A 5 11.06 10.08 -21.47
C SER A 5 9.78 10.46 -20.73
N ASN A 6 8.72 9.65 -20.83
CA ASN A 6 7.37 10.07 -20.43
C ASN A 6 6.99 9.75 -18.98
N ASN A 7 7.74 8.90 -18.27
CA ASN A 7 7.38 8.49 -16.89
C ASN A 7 7.86 9.48 -15.81
N LEU A 8 8.63 10.51 -16.17
CA LEU A 8 9.08 11.53 -15.23
C LEU A 8 7.96 12.54 -14.89
N ILE A 9 7.01 12.74 -15.82
CA ILE A 9 5.94 13.74 -15.69
C ILE A 9 4.89 13.33 -14.64
N PRO A 10 4.40 12.06 -14.57
CA PRO A 10 3.45 11.64 -13.54
C PRO A 10 4.03 11.70 -12.12
N ALA A 11 5.29 11.25 -11.95
CA ALA A 11 5.99 11.32 -10.66
C ALA A 11 6.17 12.77 -10.19
N LEU A 12 6.53 13.67 -11.11
CA LEU A 12 6.66 15.10 -10.84
C LEU A 12 5.30 15.75 -10.52
N MET A 13 4.22 15.34 -11.19
CA MET A 13 2.87 15.85 -10.94
C MET A 13 2.34 15.44 -9.56
N ILE A 14 2.67 14.25 -9.06
CA ILE A 14 2.29 13.81 -7.71
C ILE A 14 3.12 14.50 -6.64
N ALA A 15 4.43 14.67 -6.88
CA ALA A 15 5.27 15.49 -6.03
C ALA A 15 4.74 16.94 -5.98
N LEU A 16 4.36 17.53 -7.11
CA LEU A 16 3.75 18.87 -7.17
C LEU A 16 2.38 18.93 -6.49
N ALA A 17 1.55 17.89 -6.62
CA ALA A 17 0.27 17.80 -5.95
C ALA A 17 0.42 17.71 -4.42
N SER A 18 1.47 17.04 -3.92
CA SER A 18 1.83 17.04 -2.49
C SER A 18 2.34 18.39 -1.98
N LEU A 19 2.79 19.27 -2.87
CA LEU A 19 3.22 20.63 -2.56
C LEU A 19 2.08 21.67 -2.66
N LEU A 20 0.88 21.27 -3.13
CA LEU A 20 -0.26 22.18 -3.18
C LEU A 20 -0.72 22.53 -1.75
N PRO A 21 -0.78 23.82 -1.38
CA PRO A 21 -1.18 24.23 -0.05
C PRO A 21 -2.67 23.92 0.17
N ILE A 22 -2.97 22.79 0.82
CA ILE A 22 -4.31 22.49 1.31
C ILE A 22 -4.56 23.39 2.51
N LYS A 23 -5.08 24.59 2.25
CA LYS A 23 -5.19 25.70 3.21
C LYS A 23 -6.05 25.44 4.46
N LYS A 24 -6.58 24.23 4.69
CA LYS A 24 -7.44 23.90 5.85
C LYS A 24 -7.39 22.43 6.31
N ALA A 25 -6.29 21.72 6.14
CA ALA A 25 -6.11 20.47 6.90
C ALA A 25 -5.56 20.83 8.29
N GLU A 26 -6.37 20.74 9.34
CA GLU A 26 -5.95 21.04 10.73
C GLU A 26 -4.80 20.13 11.22
N ALA A 27 -4.62 18.97 10.58
CA ALA A 27 -3.45 18.12 10.75
C ALA A 27 -2.72 18.01 9.40
N GLY A 28 -1.44 18.38 9.41
CA GLY A 28 -0.61 18.51 8.22
C GLY A 28 -0.51 17.22 7.40
N ILE A 29 -0.28 17.39 6.10
CA ILE A 29 0.01 16.29 5.18
C ILE A 29 1.51 16.02 5.27
N THR A 30 1.88 14.76 5.45
CA THR A 30 3.28 14.31 5.35
C THR A 30 3.42 13.43 4.11
N GLY A 31 4.55 13.46 3.43
CA GLY A 31 4.74 12.67 2.22
C GLY A 31 6.20 12.30 1.98
N SER A 32 6.41 11.33 1.09
CA SER A 32 7.73 10.94 0.60
C SER A 32 7.68 10.55 -0.87
N VAL A 33 8.82 10.71 -1.55
CA VAL A 33 9.07 10.16 -2.88
C VAL A 33 10.34 9.32 -2.79
N GLU A 34 10.25 8.09 -3.26
CA GLU A 34 11.29 7.07 -3.23
C GLU A 34 11.55 6.59 -4.66
N TYR A 35 12.81 6.31 -5.00
CA TYR A 35 13.14 5.58 -6.21
C TYR A 35 13.79 4.26 -5.80
N ILE A 36 13.17 3.15 -6.21
CA ILE A 36 13.56 1.80 -5.82
C ILE A 36 14.09 1.11 -7.07
N GLN A 37 15.39 0.82 -7.04
CA GLN A 37 16.09 0.12 -8.11
C GLN A 37 16.23 -1.36 -7.75
N SER A 38 15.69 -2.23 -8.58
CA SER A 38 15.90 -3.68 -8.46
C SER A 38 17.22 -4.08 -9.12
N GLU A 39 17.87 -5.13 -8.59
CA GLU A 39 19.02 -5.79 -9.24
C GLU A 39 18.64 -6.28 -10.65
N HIS A 40 17.39 -6.71 -10.81
CA HIS A 40 16.78 -6.95 -12.11
C HIS A 40 16.14 -5.63 -12.57
N HIS A 41 16.88 -4.85 -13.38
CA HIS A 41 16.52 -3.50 -13.81
C HIS A 41 15.06 -3.30 -14.26
N GLU A 42 14.42 -4.35 -14.78
CA GLU A 42 13.02 -4.39 -15.23
C GLU A 42 12.01 -4.03 -14.11
N ASN A 43 12.34 -4.30 -12.84
CA ASN A 43 11.46 -4.08 -11.70
C ASN A 43 11.77 -2.79 -10.93
N SER A 44 12.43 -1.81 -11.55
CA SER A 44 12.67 -0.51 -10.90
C SER A 44 11.44 0.39 -10.98
N TYR A 45 11.10 1.07 -9.89
CA TYR A 45 9.92 1.94 -9.79
C TYR A 45 10.17 3.19 -8.94
N ALA A 46 9.39 4.23 -9.21
CA ALA A 46 9.27 5.39 -8.32
C ALA A 46 8.03 5.21 -7.44
N ARG A 47 8.13 5.43 -6.14
CA ARG A 47 7.00 5.41 -5.21
C ARG A 47 6.78 6.79 -4.61
N ALA A 48 5.59 7.32 -4.72
CA ALA A 48 5.14 8.47 -3.95
C ALA A 48 4.22 8.00 -2.83
N SER A 49 4.32 8.59 -1.64
CA SER A 49 3.41 8.31 -0.52
C SER A 49 2.99 9.59 0.20
N ALA A 50 1.80 9.60 0.78
CA ALA A 50 1.27 10.69 1.57
C ALA A 50 0.42 10.15 2.73
N SER A 51 0.62 10.68 3.92
CA SER A 51 -0.26 10.49 5.08
C SER A 51 -0.95 11.81 5.41
N TYR A 52 -2.24 11.76 5.69
CA TYR A 52 -3.08 12.94 5.95
C TYR A 52 -4.18 12.61 6.94
N SER A 53 -4.81 13.63 7.52
CA SER A 53 -6.01 13.46 8.35
C SER A 53 -7.19 14.13 7.68
N LEU A 54 -8.34 13.47 7.76
CA LEU A 54 -9.63 13.96 7.28
C LEU A 54 -10.53 14.28 8.49
N PRO A 55 -11.62 15.05 8.28
CA PRO A 55 -12.62 15.29 9.32
C PRO A 55 -13.16 13.99 9.94
N LEU A 56 -13.76 14.09 11.13
CA LEU A 56 -14.33 12.96 11.87
C LEU A 56 -13.29 11.91 12.31
N ASN A 57 -12.05 12.35 12.58
CA ASN A 57 -10.94 11.52 13.05
C ASN A 57 -10.63 10.35 12.11
N VAL A 58 -10.64 10.60 10.80
CA VAL A 58 -10.26 9.60 9.80
C VAL A 58 -8.82 9.84 9.39
N SER A 59 -7.94 8.87 9.59
CA SER A 59 -6.57 8.90 9.09
C SER A 59 -6.54 8.36 7.66
N GLY A 60 -5.74 8.99 6.80
CA GLY A 60 -5.53 8.60 5.42
C GLY A 60 -4.06 8.30 5.16
N PHE A 61 -3.79 7.24 4.41
CA PHE A 61 -2.46 6.94 3.86
C PHE A 61 -2.61 6.48 2.41
N THR A 62 -1.95 7.16 1.50
CA THR A 62 -1.93 6.83 0.07
C THR A 62 -0.51 6.58 -0.38
N PHE A 63 -0.29 5.57 -1.22
CA PHE A 63 0.92 5.46 -2.01
C PHE A 63 0.62 5.11 -3.46
N SER A 64 1.55 5.43 -4.35
CA SER A 64 1.51 5.07 -5.77
C SER A 64 2.90 4.75 -6.28
N GLU A 65 3.02 3.65 -7.00
CA GLU A 65 4.23 3.12 -7.62
C GLU A 65 4.10 3.25 -9.14
N PHE A 66 5.18 3.70 -9.78
CA PHE A 66 5.26 3.91 -11.22
C PHE A 66 6.36 3.01 -11.78
N TYR A 67 5.97 1.97 -12.50
CA TYR A 67 6.87 0.96 -13.02
C TYR A 67 7.46 1.39 -14.36
N LYS A 68 8.78 1.24 -14.51
CA LYS A 68 9.47 1.70 -15.73
C LYS A 68 9.26 0.77 -16.93
N ALA A 69 9.18 -0.55 -16.71
CA ALA A 69 9.14 -1.54 -17.79
C ALA A 69 7.75 -1.69 -18.43
N GLU A 70 6.68 -1.62 -17.65
CA GLU A 70 5.32 -1.97 -18.11
C GLU A 70 4.44 -0.74 -18.43
N GLU A 71 4.98 0.48 -18.36
CA GLU A 71 4.20 1.73 -18.48
C GLU A 71 2.96 1.77 -17.57
N GLY A 72 3.05 1.13 -16.40
CA GLY A 72 1.95 0.95 -15.48
C GLY A 72 2.14 1.63 -14.13
N TYR A 73 1.03 1.72 -13.38
CA TYR A 73 1.05 2.19 -12.01
C TYR A 73 0.19 1.33 -11.10
N TYR A 74 0.64 1.21 -9.85
CA TYR A 74 -0.10 0.59 -8.77
C TYR A 74 -0.26 1.59 -7.64
N GLY A 75 -1.43 1.66 -7.01
CA GLY A 75 -1.62 2.56 -5.89
C GLY A 75 -2.63 2.02 -4.89
N ILE A 76 -2.42 2.38 -3.63
CA ILE A 76 -3.37 2.06 -2.57
C ILE A 76 -3.61 3.30 -1.73
N THR A 77 -4.88 3.55 -1.42
CA THR A 77 -5.32 4.50 -0.39
C THR A 77 -6.00 3.73 0.74
N TYR A 78 -5.52 3.90 1.95
CA TYR A 78 -6.13 3.43 3.18
C TYR A 78 -6.78 4.59 3.91
N LEU A 79 -8.02 4.41 4.35
CA LEU A 79 -8.72 5.30 5.26
C LEU A 79 -9.09 4.50 6.49
N GLU A 80 -8.68 4.96 7.68
CA GLU A 80 -9.00 4.30 8.94
C GLU A 80 -9.73 5.25 9.88
N LYS A 81 -10.74 4.73 10.57
CA LYS A 81 -11.51 5.46 11.57
C LYS A 81 -11.52 4.67 12.88
N PRO A 82 -11.09 5.24 14.01
CA PRO A 82 -11.22 4.58 15.30
C PRO A 82 -12.69 4.25 15.61
N VAL A 83 -12.95 3.02 16.03
CA VAL A 83 -14.29 2.55 16.44
C VAL A 83 -14.34 2.44 17.95
N THR A 84 -13.45 1.65 18.55
CA THR A 84 -13.35 1.49 20.01
C THR A 84 -11.99 0.93 20.41
N GLY A 85 -11.38 1.48 21.46
CA GLY A 85 -10.06 1.06 21.93
C GLY A 85 -9.02 1.06 20.81
N ASN A 86 -8.49 -0.12 20.49
CA ASN A 86 -7.50 -0.32 19.42
C ASN A 86 -8.10 -0.76 18.07
N LEU A 87 -9.42 -0.90 17.98
CA LEU A 87 -10.13 -1.34 16.78
C LEU A 87 -10.51 -0.13 15.91
N ASN A 88 -10.20 -0.21 14.63
CA ASN A 88 -10.54 0.77 13.61
C ASN A 88 -11.40 0.12 12.51
N ALA A 89 -12.31 0.90 11.93
CA ALA A 89 -12.92 0.60 10.65
C ALA A 89 -11.96 1.04 9.54
N ARG A 90 -11.86 0.26 8.47
CA ARG A 90 -10.90 0.46 7.40
C ARG A 90 -11.58 0.44 6.03
N LEU A 91 -11.22 1.38 5.18
CA LEU A 91 -11.51 1.39 3.75
C LEU A 91 -10.19 1.40 2.99
N ARG A 92 -10.08 0.56 1.96
CA ARG A 92 -8.92 0.48 1.08
C ARG A 92 -9.37 0.65 -0.37
N LEU A 93 -8.85 1.67 -1.04
CA LEU A 93 -9.04 1.90 -2.46
C LEU A 93 -7.76 1.49 -3.17
N GLN A 94 -7.87 0.65 -4.19
CA GLN A 94 -6.74 0.15 -4.96
C GLN A 94 -6.88 0.57 -6.42
N HIS A 95 -5.75 0.97 -6.99
CA HIS A 95 -5.57 1.41 -8.36
C HIS A 95 -4.53 0.50 -9.01
N ASP A 96 -4.86 -0.09 -10.15
CA ASP A 96 -3.99 -0.99 -10.91
C ASP A 96 -4.21 -0.69 -12.39
N ASN A 97 -3.39 0.21 -12.94
CA ASN A 97 -3.51 0.83 -14.26
C ASN A 97 -4.84 1.56 -14.56
N ASP A 98 -5.87 1.31 -13.76
CA ASP A 98 -7.18 1.97 -13.77
C ASP A 98 -7.36 2.81 -12.48
N PRO A 99 -8.03 3.98 -12.58
CA PRO A 99 -8.16 4.93 -11.46
C PRO A 99 -9.02 4.44 -10.30
N LEU A 100 -9.60 3.23 -10.37
CA LEU A 100 -10.20 2.51 -9.24
C LEU A 100 -10.43 1.04 -9.63
N SER A 101 -9.48 0.18 -9.33
CA SER A 101 -9.58 -1.25 -9.65
C SER A 101 -10.37 -2.02 -8.60
N GLN A 102 -10.27 -1.59 -7.33
CA GLN A 102 -10.90 -2.27 -6.21
C GLN A 102 -11.17 -1.35 -5.01
N ILE A 103 -12.27 -1.61 -4.31
CA ILE A 103 -12.63 -1.02 -3.03
C ILE A 103 -12.74 -2.18 -2.03
N VAL A 104 -12.13 -2.04 -0.86
CA VAL A 104 -12.17 -3.05 0.20
C VAL A 104 -12.59 -2.40 1.51
N VAL A 105 -13.54 -3.00 2.20
CA VAL A 105 -14.01 -2.58 3.52
C VAL A 105 -13.59 -3.64 4.54
N GLY A 106 -13.03 -3.20 5.65
CA GLY A 106 -12.49 -4.07 6.66
C GLY A 106 -12.37 -3.41 8.02
N THR A 107 -11.59 -4.04 8.88
CA THR A 107 -11.20 -3.53 10.19
C THR A 107 -9.70 -3.66 10.39
N SER A 108 -9.13 -2.85 11.27
CA SER A 108 -7.76 -3.01 11.73
C SER A 108 -7.69 -2.93 13.26
N PHE A 109 -6.73 -3.62 13.86
CA PHE A 109 -6.50 -3.67 15.29
C PHE A 109 -5.04 -3.32 15.58
N ASN A 110 -4.82 -2.22 16.29
CA ASN A 110 -3.49 -1.80 16.74
C ASN A 110 -3.07 -2.66 17.94
N ILE A 111 -1.87 -3.26 17.89
CA ILE A 111 -1.38 -4.11 18.98
C ILE A 111 -0.84 -3.20 20.11
N PRO A 112 -1.46 -3.15 21.29
CA PRO A 112 -1.13 -2.14 22.30
C PRO A 112 0.14 -2.44 23.10
N TRP A 113 0.64 -3.67 23.07
CA TRP A 113 1.82 -4.11 23.84
C TRP A 113 3.13 -4.03 23.04
N VAL A 114 3.12 -3.33 21.91
CA VAL A 114 4.34 -3.07 21.12
C VAL A 114 5.19 -2.01 21.84
N PRO A 115 6.53 -2.13 21.86
CA PRO A 115 7.40 -1.08 22.42
C PRO A 115 7.09 0.31 21.84
N LYS A 116 7.29 1.38 22.62
CA LYS A 116 6.90 2.76 22.24
C LYS A 116 7.52 3.26 20.93
N GLU A 117 8.66 2.69 20.56
CA GLU A 117 9.42 3.02 19.34
C GLU A 117 9.04 2.17 18.12
N ALA A 118 8.07 1.27 18.28
CA ALA A 118 7.58 0.37 17.25
C ALA A 118 6.06 0.45 17.12
N PHE A 119 5.54 -0.06 16.01
CA PHE A 119 4.11 -0.23 15.79
C PHE A 119 3.85 -1.62 15.23
N ALA A 120 2.70 -2.20 15.57
CA ALA A 120 2.21 -3.40 14.91
C ALA A 120 0.69 -3.32 14.82
N GLN A 121 0.15 -3.77 13.69
CA GLN A 121 -1.26 -3.72 13.37
C GLN A 121 -1.65 -5.01 12.64
N VAL A 122 -2.82 -5.55 12.98
CA VAL A 122 -3.46 -6.64 12.24
C VAL A 122 -4.68 -6.06 11.52
N TYR A 123 -4.95 -6.51 10.30
CA TYR A 123 -6.12 -6.08 9.54
C TYR A 123 -6.93 -7.26 9.04
N TYR A 124 -8.23 -7.04 8.90
CA TYR A 124 -9.20 -7.99 8.38
C TYR A 124 -10.05 -7.31 7.31
N ASP A 125 -9.86 -7.70 6.06
CA ASP A 125 -10.54 -7.14 4.89
C ASP A 125 -11.80 -7.99 4.57
N ALA A 126 -12.97 -7.53 5.02
CA ALA A 126 -14.20 -8.31 5.02
C ALA A 126 -14.97 -8.30 3.69
N LEU A 127 -15.00 -7.16 2.99
CA LEU A 127 -15.80 -6.96 1.78
C LEU A 127 -14.97 -6.33 0.68
N TRP A 128 -15.13 -6.82 -0.55
CA TRP A 128 -14.30 -6.45 -1.69
C TRP A 128 -15.24 -6.15 -2.88
N PHE A 129 -15.02 -5.03 -3.54
CA PHE A 129 -15.80 -4.57 -4.68
C PHE A 129 -14.84 -4.22 -5.80
N SER A 130 -15.08 -4.73 -7.01
CA SER A 130 -14.42 -4.23 -8.21
C SER A 130 -15.45 -3.54 -9.08
N PRO A 131 -15.17 -2.35 -9.65
CA PRO A 131 -16.09 -1.71 -10.60
C PRO A 131 -16.37 -2.58 -11.84
N LYS A 132 -15.48 -3.54 -12.16
CA LYS A 132 -15.66 -4.51 -13.24
C LYS A 132 -16.55 -5.70 -12.86
N GLY A 133 -17.07 -5.75 -11.63
CA GLY A 133 -17.97 -6.79 -11.13
C GLY A 133 -17.80 -7.09 -9.64
N PHE A 134 -18.85 -7.59 -9.01
CA PHE A 134 -18.84 -7.95 -7.59
C PHE A 134 -18.08 -9.27 -7.35
N ARG A 135 -17.22 -9.31 -6.33
CA ARG A 135 -16.54 -10.54 -5.88
C ARG A 135 -16.49 -10.58 -4.35
N LEU A 136 -17.26 -11.48 -3.73
CA LEU A 136 -17.15 -11.78 -2.30
C LEU A 136 -15.88 -12.61 -2.06
N LYS A 137 -14.98 -12.13 -1.20
CA LYS A 137 -13.79 -12.84 -0.72
C LYS A 137 -13.60 -12.52 0.76
N ALA A 138 -13.39 -13.54 1.59
CA ALA A 138 -13.08 -13.38 3.01
C ALA A 138 -11.64 -13.87 3.27
N PHE A 139 -10.87 -13.12 4.06
CA PHE A 139 -9.48 -13.48 4.36
C PHE A 139 -9.42 -14.54 5.47
N GLY A 140 -8.79 -15.66 5.14
CA GLY A 140 -8.72 -16.90 5.90
C GLY A 140 -8.75 -18.16 5.03
N GLU A 141 -9.22 -18.11 3.77
CA GLU A 141 -9.44 -19.34 2.99
C GLU A 141 -9.16 -19.23 1.48
N TRP A 142 -8.46 -20.25 0.99
CA TRP A 142 -8.74 -21.08 -0.19
C TRP A 142 -9.73 -20.47 -1.20
N ASN A 143 -9.21 -19.96 -2.33
CA ASN A 143 -10.03 -19.57 -3.46
C ASN A 143 -10.62 -20.79 -4.19
N LEU A 144 -11.71 -21.36 -3.66
CA LEU A 144 -12.42 -22.51 -4.26
C LEU A 144 -13.13 -22.18 -5.59
N SER A 145 -13.17 -20.90 -5.98
CA SER A 145 -13.85 -20.42 -7.19
C SER A 145 -12.93 -20.28 -8.41
N ASP A 146 -11.64 -20.57 -8.24
CA ASP A 146 -10.66 -20.51 -9.30
C ASP A 146 -10.78 -21.73 -10.23
N ARG A 147 -10.95 -21.49 -11.53
CA ARG A 147 -11.08 -22.55 -12.54
C ARG A 147 -9.77 -23.35 -12.70
N ASN A 148 -8.67 -22.84 -12.17
CA ASN A 148 -7.35 -23.47 -12.19
C ASN A 148 -6.95 -24.09 -10.84
N GLY A 149 -7.89 -24.22 -9.90
CA GLY A 149 -7.65 -24.81 -8.57
C GLY A 149 -7.35 -23.77 -7.49
N VAL A 150 -7.40 -24.21 -6.24
CA VAL A 150 -7.40 -23.34 -5.07
C VAL A 150 -6.14 -22.47 -5.00
N THR A 151 -6.31 -21.15 -5.13
CA THR A 151 -5.23 -20.16 -4.98
C THR A 151 -5.26 -19.49 -3.60
N TRP A 152 -4.07 -19.32 -3.01
CA TRP A 152 -3.85 -18.77 -1.67
C TRP A 152 -3.21 -17.36 -1.79
N ASN A 153 -3.67 -16.36 -1.03
CA ASN A 153 -3.17 -14.96 -1.12
C ASN A 153 -2.82 -14.41 0.29
N TYR A 154 -1.67 -13.73 0.43
CA TYR A 154 -0.94 -13.47 1.71
C TYR A 154 -1.30 -12.15 2.43
N GLY A 155 -1.07 -12.11 3.75
CA GLY A 155 -1.15 -10.92 4.62
C GLY A 155 0.23 -10.38 5.00
N GLU A 156 0.50 -9.11 4.77
CA GLU A 156 1.80 -8.48 5.01
C GLU A 156 2.09 -8.27 6.50
N VAL A 157 3.29 -8.65 6.96
CA VAL A 157 3.83 -8.30 8.28
C VAL A 157 4.92 -7.27 8.08
N SER A 158 4.71 -6.03 8.55
CA SER A 158 5.75 -4.99 8.49
C SER A 158 6.33 -4.75 9.88
N ILE A 159 7.65 -4.82 10.01
CA ILE A 159 8.39 -4.46 11.23
C ILE A 159 9.21 -3.20 10.91
N GLY A 160 9.05 -2.14 11.69
CA GLY A 160 9.79 -0.91 11.48
C GLY A 160 10.27 -0.25 12.76
N LYS A 161 11.33 0.56 12.65
CA LYS A 161 11.90 1.36 13.74
C LYS A 161 12.18 2.79 13.26
N ARG A 162 11.78 3.78 14.07
CA ARG A 162 11.98 5.20 13.79
C ARG A 162 13.21 5.73 14.55
N PHE A 163 14.05 6.50 13.86
CA PHE A 163 15.21 7.20 14.41
C PHE A 163 15.17 8.67 13.95
N GLY A 164 14.54 9.54 14.75
CA GLY A 164 14.35 10.95 14.39
C GLY A 164 13.47 11.09 13.12
N PRO A 165 13.97 11.76 12.05
CA PRO A 165 13.23 11.86 10.79
C PRO A 165 13.28 10.56 9.98
N PHE A 166 14.14 9.60 10.32
CA PHE A 166 14.32 8.38 9.53
C PHE A 166 13.43 7.24 10.04
N THR A 167 12.91 6.41 9.15
CA THR A 167 12.22 5.17 9.47
C THR A 167 12.78 4.03 8.63
N PHE A 168 13.23 2.98 9.29
CA PHE A 168 13.65 1.75 8.62
C PHE A 168 12.56 0.72 8.80
N SER A 169 12.19 0.02 7.73
CA SER A 169 11.25 -1.10 7.85
C SER A 169 11.68 -2.29 7.02
N TYR A 170 11.30 -3.46 7.52
CA TYR A 170 11.47 -4.76 6.89
C TYR A 170 10.09 -5.41 6.77
N ASN A 171 9.76 -5.82 5.55
CA ASN A 171 8.49 -6.46 5.22
C ASN A 171 8.79 -7.75 4.43
N PRO A 172 8.77 -8.93 5.08
CA PRO A 172 8.73 -10.20 4.39
C PRO A 172 7.34 -10.38 3.76
N SER A 173 7.28 -10.36 2.43
CA SER A 173 6.05 -10.63 1.68
C SER A 173 6.18 -11.96 0.93
N LEU A 174 5.19 -12.84 1.02
CA LEU A 174 5.15 -14.00 0.14
C LEU A 174 4.64 -13.57 -1.24
N ASN A 175 5.45 -13.79 -2.28
CA ASN A 175 5.11 -13.51 -3.66
C ASN A 175 4.34 -14.70 -4.26
N PRO A 176 3.03 -14.55 -4.56
CA PRO A 176 2.25 -15.64 -5.14
C PRO A 176 2.47 -15.80 -6.65
N GLN A 177 3.23 -14.92 -7.31
CA GLN A 177 3.20 -14.78 -8.78
C GLN A 177 4.23 -15.60 -9.57
N ASN A 178 5.07 -16.42 -8.96
CA ASN A 178 5.96 -17.30 -9.75
C ASN A 178 5.25 -18.60 -10.19
N GLY A 179 4.33 -18.46 -11.15
CA GLY A 179 3.80 -19.50 -12.04
C GLY A 179 3.49 -20.86 -11.41
N ASN A 180 2.22 -21.12 -11.07
CA ASN A 180 1.68 -22.42 -10.61
C ASN A 180 2.44 -23.12 -9.45
N LYS A 181 3.41 -22.47 -8.80
CA LYS A 181 4.12 -23.05 -7.67
C LYS A 181 3.19 -23.12 -6.46
N LEU A 182 3.08 -24.32 -5.91
CA LEU A 182 2.32 -24.61 -4.69
C LEU A 182 2.90 -23.92 -3.44
N ILE A 183 4.20 -23.56 -3.51
CA ILE A 183 4.96 -22.92 -2.43
C ILE A 183 5.28 -21.49 -2.88
N PRO A 184 4.75 -20.46 -2.19
CA PRO A 184 5.07 -19.07 -2.51
C PRO A 184 6.53 -18.75 -2.15
N GLU A 185 7.13 -17.82 -2.88
CA GLU A 185 8.51 -17.38 -2.63
C GLU A 185 8.52 -16.25 -1.60
N LEU A 186 9.47 -16.27 -0.68
CA LEU A 186 9.65 -15.21 0.31
C LEU A 186 10.41 -14.05 -0.33
N GLU A 187 9.73 -12.92 -0.51
CA GLU A 187 10.33 -11.66 -0.95
C GLU A 187 10.69 -10.82 0.27
N HIS A 188 11.93 -10.34 0.30
CA HIS A 188 12.46 -9.52 1.39
C HIS A 188 12.48 -8.06 0.97
N ARG A 189 11.62 -7.24 1.57
CA ARG A 189 11.61 -5.80 1.30
C ARG A 189 12.22 -5.05 2.47
N VAL A 190 13.26 -4.26 2.19
CA VAL A 190 13.85 -3.31 3.15
C VAL A 190 13.59 -1.91 2.62
N SER A 191 13.09 -1.02 3.46
CA SER A 191 12.88 0.39 3.10
C SER A 191 13.46 1.34 4.14
N ALA A 192 13.92 2.49 3.65
CA ALA A 192 14.37 3.61 4.46
C ALA A 192 13.60 4.86 4.02
N LYS A 193 12.84 5.45 4.94
CA LYS A 193 12.00 6.62 4.69
C LYS A 193 12.53 7.82 5.48
N VAL A 194 12.52 8.99 4.85
CA VAL A 194 12.74 10.29 5.51
C VAL A 194 11.37 10.95 5.68
N ASN A 195 11.03 11.33 6.91
CA ASN A 195 9.81 12.03 7.26
C ASN A 195 10.14 13.51 7.39
N PHE A 196 9.46 14.35 6.60
CA PHE A 196 9.54 15.81 6.62
C PHE A 196 8.29 16.39 7.30
#